data_AF-A0A7S4HKU4-F1
#
_entry.id   AF-A0A7S4HKU4-F1
#
_cell.length_a   1.000
_cell.length_b   1.000
_cell.length_c   1.000
_cell.angle_alpha   90.00
_cell.angle_beta   90.00
_cell.angle_gamma   90.00
#
_symmetry.space_group_name_H-M   'P 1'
#
loop_
_entity.id
_entity.type
_entity.pdbx_description
1 polymer ?
#
loop_
_entity_poly.entity_id
_entity_poly.type
_entity_poly.pdbx_seq_one_letter_code
_entity_poly.pdbx_strand_id
1 'polypeptide(L)'
;TKQEMFAIATHRSKMRIPAVTWIHPTNGAGFLRCSQPKQGWRSTKSHTESKYFSLICSPDNPLIWIMDARPQINAMANRLKGAGYEDLEHYREEQYTVRMKFLGI
;
A
#
# COMPACT_ATOMS: atom_id res chain seq x y z
N THR A 1 -4.72 16.43 3.31
CA THR A 1 -6.00 17.16 3.48
C THR A 1 -7.18 16.19 3.41
N LYS A 2 -8.41 16.59 3.78
CA LYS A 2 -9.59 15.71 3.69
C LYS A 2 -9.82 15.17 2.26
N GLN A 3 -9.55 15.99 1.24
CA GLN A 3 -9.69 15.61 -0.17
C GLN A 3 -8.68 14.51 -0.56
N GLU A 4 -7.42 14.66 -0.17
CA GLU A 4 -6.39 13.63 -0.41
C GLU A 4 -6.74 12.31 0.28
N MET A 5 -7.22 12.38 1.52
CA MET A 5 -7.68 11.19 2.24
C MET A 5 -8.84 10.49 1.53
N PHE A 6 -9.79 11.26 0.98
CA PHE A 6 -10.89 10.70 0.20
C PHE A 6 -10.40 10.03 -1.08
N ALA A 7 -9.46 10.63 -1.80
CA ALA A 7 -8.85 10.04 -2.99
C ALA A 7 -8.10 8.73 -2.68
N ILE A 8 -7.41 8.64 -1.54
CA ILE A 8 -6.78 7.38 -1.10
C ILE A 8 -7.85 6.35 -0.72
N ALA A 9 -8.90 6.77 -0.02
CA ALA A 9 -9.99 5.90 0.39
C ALA A 9 -10.72 5.28 -0.82
N THR A 10 -10.99 6.05 -1.87
CA THR A 10 -11.67 5.52 -3.07
C THR A 10 -10.84 4.45 -3.78
N HIS A 11 -9.50 4.56 -3.75
CA HIS A 11 -8.57 3.57 -4.30
C HIS A 11 -8.50 2.27 -3.49
N ARG A 12 -8.96 2.26 -2.23
CA ARG A 12 -8.93 1.09 -1.35
C ARG A 12 -10.30 0.40 -1.28
N SER A 13 -10.32 -0.93 -1.32
CA SER A 13 -11.56 -1.71 -1.20
C SER A 13 -12.31 -1.37 0.10
N LYS A 14 -13.62 -1.11 0.00
CA LYS A 14 -14.45 -0.67 1.15
C LYS A 14 -13.89 0.57 1.88
N MET A 15 -13.09 1.41 1.21
CA MET A 15 -12.49 2.63 1.77
C MET A 15 -11.59 2.41 3.00
N ARG A 16 -11.01 1.22 3.13
CA ARG A 16 -10.09 0.88 4.22
C ARG A 16 -8.67 1.34 3.87
N ILE A 17 -8.42 2.62 4.13
CA ILE A 17 -7.10 3.24 3.97
C ILE A 17 -6.03 2.53 4.82
N PRO A 18 -4.74 2.64 4.48
CA PRO A 18 -3.67 2.35 5.42
C PRO A 18 -3.85 3.21 6.66
N ALA A 19 -3.99 2.56 7.81
CA ALA A 19 -4.13 3.20 9.10
C ALA A 19 -3.18 2.53 10.09
N VAL A 20 -2.50 3.35 10.89
CA VAL A 20 -1.58 2.87 11.92
C VAL A 20 -2.33 2.03 12.95
N THR A 21 -1.76 0.88 13.27
CA THR A 21 -2.29 -0.07 14.26
C THR A 21 -1.36 -0.21 15.46
N TRP A 22 -0.06 -0.01 15.23
CA TRP A 22 0.96 -0.07 16.25
C TRP A 22 2.19 0.71 15.79
N ILE A 23 2.95 1.25 16.74
CA ILE A 23 4.22 1.93 16.53
C ILE A 23 5.22 1.38 17.54
N HIS A 24 6.41 1.03 17.08
CA HIS A 24 7.49 0.61 17.96
C HIS A 24 7.94 1.79 18.83
N PRO A 25 8.02 1.63 20.17
CA PRO A 25 8.23 2.74 21.10
C PRO A 25 9.64 3.36 21.08
N THR A 26 10.54 2.89 20.21
CA THR A 26 11.97 3.25 20.24
C THR A 26 12.46 3.70 18.89
N ASN A 27 12.25 2.89 17.85
CA ASN A 27 12.67 3.23 16.48
C ASN A 27 11.54 3.81 15.62
N GLY A 28 10.33 3.95 16.15
CA GLY A 28 9.19 4.55 15.43
C GLY A 28 8.63 3.71 14.28
N ALA A 29 9.09 2.47 14.07
CA ALA A 29 8.58 1.61 13.00
C ALA A 29 7.08 1.34 13.21
N GLY A 30 6.27 1.62 12.18
CA GLY A 30 4.82 1.50 12.25
C GLY A 30 4.29 0.23 11.56
N PHE A 31 3.32 -0.43 12.18
CA PHE A 31 2.44 -1.38 11.48
C PHE A 31 1.16 -0.68 11.07
N LEU A 32 0.87 -0.73 9.78
CA LEU A 32 -0.36 -0.23 9.20
C LEU A 32 -1.20 -1.39 8.67
N ARG A 33 -2.52 -1.25 8.73
CA ARG A 33 -3.46 -2.17 8.06
C ARG A 33 -4.30 -1.41 7.04
N CYS A 34 -4.65 -2.08 5.94
CA CYS A 34 -5.56 -1.55 4.92
C CYS A 34 -6.41 -2.68 4.32
N SER A 35 -7.11 -2.38 3.22
CA SER A 35 -7.57 -3.39 2.27
C SER A 35 -6.71 -3.38 1.00
N GLN A 36 -6.84 -4.41 0.18
CA GLN A 36 -6.32 -4.41 -1.19
C GLN A 36 -6.69 -3.15 -2.00
N PRO A 37 -5.81 -2.68 -2.90
CA PRO A 37 -6.10 -1.59 -3.82
C PRO A 37 -7.09 -2.03 -4.91
N LYS A 38 -7.75 -1.05 -5.53
CA LYS A 38 -8.64 -1.21 -6.69
C LYS A 38 -7.92 -0.90 -8.00
N GLN A 39 -6.76 -1.50 -8.23
CA GLN A 39 -6.00 -1.30 -9.47
C GLN A 39 -6.67 -1.95 -10.68
N GLY A 40 -7.31 -3.11 -10.48
CA GLY A 40 -7.78 -3.93 -11.57
C GLY A 40 -6.64 -4.38 -12.49
N TRP A 41 -6.99 -4.69 -13.74
CA TRP A 41 -6.04 -5.21 -14.73
C TRP A 41 -5.18 -4.11 -15.36
N ARG A 42 -5.70 -2.88 -15.47
CA ARG A 42 -4.93 -1.70 -15.91
C ARG A 42 -4.28 -1.07 -14.68
N SER A 43 -3.04 -1.47 -14.40
CA SER A 43 -2.23 -0.85 -13.35
C SER A 43 -2.14 0.66 -13.59
N THR A 44 -2.72 1.48 -12.70
CA THR A 44 -2.60 2.94 -12.77
C THR A 44 -1.90 3.46 -11.52
N LYS A 45 -0.86 4.27 -11.72
CA LYS A 45 -0.13 4.90 -10.62
C LYS A 45 -1.02 5.96 -9.96
N SER A 46 -1.20 5.86 -8.65
CA SER A 46 -1.88 6.87 -7.84
C SER A 46 -0.86 7.82 -7.20
N HIS A 47 -0.76 9.04 -7.72
CA HIS A 47 0.14 10.06 -7.17
C HIS A 47 -0.18 10.41 -5.71
N THR A 48 -1.46 10.43 -5.35
CA THR A 48 -1.91 10.68 -3.97
C THR A 48 -1.47 9.56 -3.02
N GLU A 49 -1.42 8.32 -3.49
CA GLU A 49 -0.94 7.19 -2.70
C GLU A 49 0.58 7.19 -2.56
N SER A 50 1.32 7.50 -3.64
CA SER A 50 2.78 7.72 -3.55
C SER A 50 3.13 8.79 -2.51
N LYS A 51 2.40 9.92 -2.53
CA LYS A 51 2.55 10.99 -1.54
C LYS A 51 2.16 10.54 -0.13
N TYR A 52 1.15 9.69 0.01
CA TYR A 52 0.80 9.14 1.31
C TYR A 52 1.89 8.23 1.86
N PHE A 53 2.47 7.36 1.01
CA PHE A 53 3.60 6.51 1.38
C PHE A 53 4.84 7.31 1.79
N SER A 54 5.16 8.40 1.09
CA SER A 54 6.28 9.25 1.50
C SER A 54 6.08 9.88 2.88
N LEU A 55 4.84 10.20 3.27
CA LEU A 55 4.52 10.79 4.57
C LEU A 55 4.58 9.78 5.74
N ILE A 56 4.29 8.50 5.48
CA ILE A 56 4.35 7.46 6.53
C ILE A 56 5.71 6.77 6.62
N CYS A 57 6.59 7.00 5.64
CA CYS A 57 7.91 6.40 5.60
C CYS A 57 8.82 7.07 6.64
N SER A 58 9.70 6.30 7.27
CA SER A 58 10.70 6.87 8.16
C SER A 58 11.75 7.64 7.35
N PRO A 59 12.11 8.88 7.74
CA PRO A 59 13.17 9.63 7.07
C PRO A 59 14.54 8.98 7.21
N ASP A 60 14.80 8.26 8.32
CA ASP A 60 16.10 7.65 8.61
C ASP A 60 16.29 6.28 7.92
N ASN A 61 15.18 5.60 7.64
CA ASN A 61 15.16 4.33 6.93
C ASN A 61 13.92 4.28 6.02
N PRO A 62 14.04 4.78 4.78
CA PRO A 62 12.90 4.97 3.90
C PRO A 62 12.49 3.65 3.20
N LEU A 63 12.21 2.61 3.99
CA LEU A 63 11.80 1.28 3.54
C LEU A 63 10.38 0.95 3.99
N ILE A 64 9.51 0.66 3.02
CA ILE A 64 8.15 0.18 3.24
C ILE A 64 8.04 -1.28 2.82
N TRP A 65 7.53 -2.10 3.73
CA TRP A 65 7.13 -3.47 3.44
C TRP A 65 5.61 -3.57 3.28
N ILE A 66 5.19 -4.09 2.13
CA ILE A 66 3.81 -4.47 1.86
C ILE A 66 3.70 -5.98 2.05
N MET A 67 2.96 -6.38 3.07
CA MET A 67 2.74 -7.79 3.40
C MET A 67 1.31 -8.15 3.01
N ASP A 68 1.14 -8.83 1.88
CA ASP A 68 -0.16 -9.35 1.47
C ASP A 68 -0.35 -10.73 2.08
N ALA A 69 -1.39 -10.89 2.89
CA ALA A 69 -1.67 -12.15 3.57
C ALA A 69 -1.91 -13.30 2.59
N ARG A 70 -2.48 -13.02 1.42
CA ARG A 70 -2.93 -14.03 0.46
C ARG A 70 -1.75 -14.77 -0.19
N PRO A 71 -1.96 -16.00 -0.69
CA PRO A 71 -1.13 -16.56 -1.74
C PRO A 71 -1.15 -15.67 -2.98
N GLN A 72 -0.02 -15.60 -3.69
CA GLN A 72 0.12 -14.78 -4.91
C GLN A 72 -0.95 -15.10 -5.97
N ILE A 73 -1.33 -16.37 -6.12
CA ILE A 73 -2.37 -16.80 -7.06
C ILE A 73 -3.73 -16.17 -6.71
N ASN A 74 -4.08 -16.14 -5.42
CA ASN A 74 -5.32 -15.54 -4.95
C ASN A 74 -5.31 -14.01 -5.12
N ALA A 75 -4.15 -13.39 -4.93
CA ALA A 75 -3.98 -11.96 -5.19
C ALA A 75 -4.13 -11.62 -6.69
N MET A 76 -3.55 -12.45 -7.57
CA MET A 76 -3.70 -12.33 -9.02
C MET A 76 -5.16 -12.51 -9.46
N ALA A 77 -5.87 -13.52 -8.93
CA ALA A 77 -7.28 -13.72 -9.22
C ALA A 77 -8.14 -12.52 -8.82
N ASN A 78 -7.82 -11.84 -7.71
CA ASN A 78 -8.48 -10.59 -7.32
C ASN A 78 -8.13 -9.41 -8.23
N ARG A 79 -6.91 -9.36 -8.79
CA ARG A 79 -6.51 -8.36 -9.78
C ARG A 79 -7.38 -8.42 -11.04
N LEU A 80 -7.64 -9.62 -11.53
CA LEU A 80 -8.55 -9.84 -12.67
C LEU A 80 -9.99 -9.40 -12.39
N LYS A 81 -10.42 -9.41 -11.12
CA LYS A 81 -11.76 -8.98 -10.68
C LYS A 81 -11.87 -7.47 -10.39
N GLY A 82 -10.86 -6.67 -10.76
CA GLY A 82 -10.87 -5.22 -10.54
C GLY A 82 -10.25 -4.74 -9.23
N ALA A 83 -9.73 -5.66 -8.40
CA ALA A 83 -8.95 -5.32 -7.21
C ALA A 83 -7.45 -5.53 -7.49
N GLY A 84 -6.67 -6.06 -6.55
CA GLY A 84 -5.28 -6.43 -6.82
C GLY A 84 -4.37 -6.28 -5.62
N TYR A 85 -3.13 -5.92 -5.91
CA TYR A 85 -2.03 -5.67 -4.97
C TYR A 85 -1.14 -4.60 -5.60
N GLU A 86 -0.24 -4.01 -4.81
CA GLU A 86 0.60 -2.89 -5.22
C GLU A 86 1.59 -3.28 -6.34
N ASP A 87 1.68 -2.43 -7.35
CA ASP A 87 2.64 -2.59 -8.45
C ASP A 87 3.93 -1.85 -8.11
N LEU A 88 5.01 -2.59 -7.86
CA LEU A 88 6.27 -2.02 -7.37
C LEU A 88 6.91 -1.05 -8.37
N GLU A 89 6.62 -1.21 -9.66
CA GLU A 89 7.10 -0.33 -10.73
C GLU A 89 6.65 1.12 -10.51
N HIS A 90 5.47 1.33 -9.92
CA HIS A 90 4.95 2.66 -9.64
C HIS A 90 5.78 3.43 -8.62
N TYR A 91 6.56 2.74 -7.79
CA TYR A 91 7.33 3.33 -6.70
C TYR A 91 8.84 3.38 -6.98
N ARG A 92 9.30 2.92 -8.15
CA ARG A 92 10.74 2.81 -8.46
C ARG A 92 11.50 4.13 -8.37
N GLU A 93 10.86 5.23 -8.76
CA GLU A 93 11.48 6.58 -8.83
C GLU A 93 11.20 7.42 -7.57
N GLU A 94 10.53 6.85 -6.57
CA GLU A 94 10.23 7.55 -5.32
C GLU A 94 11.47 7.62 -4.43
N GLN A 95 11.50 8.58 -3.49
CA GLN A 95 12.60 8.75 -2.52
C GLN A 95 12.64 7.66 -1.43
N TYR A 96 11.80 6.61 -1.56
CA TYR A 96 11.69 5.51 -0.63
C TYR A 96 11.61 4.18 -1.39
N THR A 97 12.06 3.11 -0.75
CA THR A 97 12.00 1.76 -1.31
C THR A 97 10.72 1.06 -0.85
N VAL A 98 9.98 0.48 -1.79
CA VAL A 98 8.84 -0.40 -1.50
C VAL A 98 9.21 -1.84 -1.83
N ARG A 99 8.96 -2.75 -0.90
CA ARG A 99 9.09 -4.20 -1.11
C ARG A 99 7.77 -4.88 -0.79
N MET A 100 7.46 -5.97 -1.48
CA MET A 100 6.24 -6.73 -1.25
C MET A 100 6.54 -8.20 -1.00
N LYS A 101 5.76 -8.83 -0.11
CA LYS A 101 5.78 -10.27 0.13
C LYS A 101 4.36 -10.81 0.29
N PHE A 102 4.09 -11.95 -0.34
CA PHE A 102 2.88 -12.75 -0.12
C PHE A 102 3.13 -13.75 1.02
N LEU A 103 2.21 -13.82 1.99
CA LEU A 103 2.36 -14.66 3.19
C LEU A 103 1.77 -16.07 3.03
N GLY A 104 0.89 -16.28 2.05
CA GLY A 104 0.39 -17.62 1.73
C GLY A 104 -0.74 -18.15 2.62
N ILE A 105 -1.51 -17.26 3.26
CA ILE A 105 -2.65 -17.59 4.14
C ILE A 105 -3.96 -17.76 3.35
#